data_AF-A0A355QHT5-F1
#
_entry.id   AF-A0A355QHT5-F1
#
_cell.length_a   1.000
_cell.length_b   1.000
_cell.length_c   1.000
_cell.angle_alpha   90.00
_cell.angle_beta   90.00
_cell.angle_gamma   90.00
#
_symmetry.space_group_name_H-M   'P 1'
#
loop_
_entity.id
_entity.type
_entity.pdbx_description
1 polymer ?
#
loop_
_entity_poly.entity_id
_entity_poly.type
_entity_poly.pdbx_seq_one_letter_code
_entity_poly.pdbx_strand_id
1 'polypeptide(L)'
;EFTEPEVLPARFPNLLVNGSQGIAVGMATNIPTHNLGEVIDATLHLVDHPEATVHDLMEHLPGPDFPTGALILGRSGIVDAYSEGRGTIRMRARTDIEEGPRNSRIIVSELPYQASPNQIMVKIRDLVDSREIEGIADVNDESAQGMTRIVITLKRDAPTLVILNNLFKRTPLQTTFSVNAVALVDGIPRTLNLRGLLDAYISHQVDVLRRRSEHRLEKARAEAHITEGLLTALGSIDDVIALIRGSTDRAGAREGLMTEPHGFSEVQANHILDMQLVRLTRLGRSNLEERLAQLVADITELEAILADEERILGVLKAELSELRDRFATPRRSE
;
A
#
# COMPACT_ATOMS: atom_id res chain seq x y z
N GLU A 1 -15.04 -26.47 -0.63
CA GLU A 1 -14.93 -25.29 -1.50
C GLU A 1 -13.72 -24.48 -1.06
N PHE A 2 -12.93 -23.98 -2.01
CA PHE A 2 -11.86 -23.04 -1.68
C PHE A 2 -12.47 -21.66 -1.54
N THR A 3 -12.11 -20.95 -0.48
CA THR A 3 -12.47 -19.54 -0.29
C THR A 3 -11.27 -18.68 -0.66
N GLU A 4 -11.50 -17.60 -1.40
CA GLU A 4 -10.49 -16.62 -1.79
C GLU A 4 -10.93 -15.21 -1.39
N PRO A 5 -10.00 -14.29 -1.10
CA PRO A 5 -10.34 -12.92 -0.76
C PRO A 5 -10.72 -12.12 -2.01
N GLU A 6 -11.87 -11.44 -1.97
CA GLU A 6 -12.29 -10.50 -3.03
C GLU A 6 -11.39 -9.26 -3.09
N VAL A 7 -10.95 -8.79 -1.92
CA VAL A 7 -10.03 -7.64 -1.76
C VAL A 7 -8.99 -7.94 -0.69
N LEU A 8 -7.79 -7.36 -0.83
CA LEU A 8 -6.73 -7.46 0.16
C LEU A 8 -6.80 -6.31 1.18
N PRO A 9 -6.28 -6.50 2.40
CA PRO A 9 -6.24 -5.44 3.41
C PRO A 9 -5.50 -4.17 2.99
N ALA A 10 -4.53 -4.27 2.06
CA ALA A 10 -3.83 -3.13 1.43
C ALA A 10 -3.35 -2.04 2.42
N ARG A 11 -2.35 -2.35 3.26
CA ARG A 11 -1.84 -1.42 4.29
C ARG A 11 -1.22 -0.12 3.75
N PHE A 12 -1.09 0.03 2.43
CA PHE A 12 -0.69 1.28 1.77
C PHE A 12 -1.56 1.49 0.51
N PRO A 13 -1.70 2.73 0.02
CA PRO A 13 -2.55 3.10 -1.11
C PRO A 13 -2.01 2.64 -2.48
N ASN A 14 -2.00 1.32 -2.69
CA ASN A 14 -1.33 0.65 -3.81
C ASN A 14 -1.80 1.12 -5.20
N LEU A 15 -3.08 1.44 -5.36
CA LEU A 15 -3.64 1.85 -6.66
C LEU A 15 -2.96 3.10 -7.22
N LEU A 16 -2.61 4.06 -6.36
CA LEU A 16 -1.87 5.27 -6.74
C LEU A 16 -0.37 5.00 -6.84
N VAL A 17 0.19 4.29 -5.85
CA VAL A 17 1.65 4.04 -5.78
C VAL A 17 2.14 3.27 -6.99
N ASN A 18 1.50 2.13 -7.29
CA ASN A 18 1.91 1.26 -8.40
C ASN A 18 1.16 1.55 -9.71
N GLY A 19 0.14 2.40 -9.68
CA GLY A 19 -0.72 2.66 -10.83
C GLY A 19 -1.56 1.45 -11.22
N SER A 20 -2.24 1.56 -12.36
CA SER A 20 -3.01 0.46 -12.94
C SER A 20 -3.24 0.71 -14.43
N GLN A 21 -3.21 -0.35 -15.22
CA GLN A 21 -3.51 -0.29 -16.64
C GLN A 21 -4.40 -1.46 -17.03
N GLY A 22 -5.43 -1.19 -17.82
CA GLY A 22 -6.35 -2.24 -18.25
C GLY A 22 -7.34 -1.77 -19.31
N ILE A 23 -7.74 -2.70 -20.16
CA ILE A 23 -8.78 -2.48 -21.18
C ILE A 23 -9.89 -3.49 -20.91
N ALA A 24 -11.10 -2.97 -20.71
CA ALA A 24 -12.32 -3.74 -20.51
C ALA A 24 -13.31 -3.48 -21.66
N VAL A 25 -14.51 -4.06 -21.61
CA VAL A 25 -15.54 -3.84 -22.62
C VAL A 25 -16.12 -2.44 -22.47
N GLY A 26 -15.80 -1.54 -23.40
CA GLY A 26 -16.29 -0.15 -23.42
C GLY A 26 -15.61 0.79 -22.44
N MET A 27 -14.57 0.33 -21.73
CA MET A 27 -13.86 1.13 -20.71
C MET A 27 -12.37 0.79 -20.73
N ALA A 28 -11.54 1.73 -20.28
CA ALA A 28 -10.13 1.52 -20.04
C ALA A 28 -9.72 2.22 -18.75
N THR A 29 -8.67 1.75 -18.11
CA THR A 29 -8.01 2.43 -16.98
C THR A 29 -6.54 2.61 -17.30
N ASN A 30 -6.00 3.77 -16.94
CA ASN A 30 -4.59 4.09 -17.06
C ASN A 30 -4.23 5.11 -15.97
N ILE A 31 -3.79 4.61 -14.83
CA ILE A 31 -3.40 5.37 -13.65
C ILE A 31 -1.86 5.33 -13.55
N PRO A 32 -1.18 6.48 -13.50
CA PRO A 32 0.27 6.52 -13.39
C PRO A 32 0.74 6.14 -11.98
N THR A 33 2.03 5.85 -11.87
CA THR A 33 2.71 5.53 -10.60
C THR A 33 3.01 6.81 -9.81
N HIS A 34 3.09 6.69 -8.48
CA HIS A 34 3.32 7.81 -7.58
C HIS A 34 4.29 7.42 -6.47
N ASN A 35 4.90 8.43 -5.87
CA ASN A 35 5.82 8.23 -4.76
C ASN A 35 5.05 7.77 -3.52
N LEU A 36 5.52 6.69 -2.87
CA LEU A 36 4.85 6.13 -1.69
C LEU A 36 4.71 7.16 -0.57
N GLY A 37 5.76 7.95 -0.30
CA GLY A 37 5.75 8.92 0.79
C GLY A 37 4.74 10.04 0.53
N GLU A 38 4.74 10.58 -0.67
CA GLU A 38 3.82 11.65 -1.09
C GLU A 38 2.35 11.19 -1.06
N VAL A 39 2.04 9.97 -1.52
CA VAL A 39 0.66 9.44 -1.45
C VAL A 39 0.24 9.26 0.00
N ILE A 40 1.13 8.76 0.86
CA ILE A 40 0.83 8.64 2.30
C ILE A 40 0.61 10.02 2.91
N ASP A 41 1.47 11.01 2.62
CA ASP A 41 1.34 12.36 3.18
C ASP A 41 0.03 13.03 2.74
N ALA A 42 -0.38 12.89 1.47
CA ALA A 42 -1.68 13.34 1.00
C ALA A 42 -2.84 12.60 1.67
N THR A 43 -2.70 11.30 1.92
CA THR A 43 -3.70 10.50 2.65
C THR A 43 -3.85 10.99 4.09
N LEU A 44 -2.72 11.18 4.79
CA LEU A 44 -2.70 11.68 6.17
C LEU A 44 -3.30 13.09 6.25
N HIS A 45 -2.99 13.96 5.28
CA HIS A 45 -3.58 15.29 5.20
C HIS A 45 -5.10 15.23 5.06
N LEU A 46 -5.62 14.35 4.20
CA LEU A 46 -7.07 14.18 4.00
C LEU A 46 -7.78 13.61 5.23
N VAL A 47 -7.11 12.71 5.98
CA VAL A 47 -7.63 12.21 7.26
C VAL A 47 -7.75 13.34 8.28
N ASP A 48 -6.79 14.26 8.33
CA ASP A 48 -6.79 15.40 9.26
C ASP A 48 -7.70 16.56 8.80
N HIS A 49 -7.94 16.69 7.50
CA HIS A 49 -8.74 17.75 6.90
C HIS A 49 -9.74 17.14 5.89
N PRO A 50 -10.87 16.59 6.36
CA PRO A 50 -11.84 15.91 5.49
C PRO A 50 -12.42 16.80 4.39
N GLU A 51 -12.39 18.12 4.54
CA GLU A 51 -12.82 19.10 3.55
C GLU A 51 -11.76 19.45 2.49
N ALA A 52 -10.53 18.94 2.62
CA ALA A 52 -9.41 19.26 1.73
C ALA A 52 -9.79 19.09 0.25
N THR A 53 -9.47 20.11 -0.54
CA THR A 53 -9.70 20.13 -1.97
C THR A 53 -8.60 19.35 -2.70
N VAL A 54 -8.81 19.04 -3.97
CA VAL A 54 -7.76 18.43 -4.81
C VAL A 54 -6.50 19.30 -4.82
N HIS A 55 -6.64 20.63 -4.79
CA HIS A 55 -5.51 21.55 -4.78
C HIS A 55 -4.69 21.41 -3.50
N ASP A 56 -5.33 21.31 -2.33
CA ASP A 56 -4.65 21.13 -1.05
C ASP A 56 -3.87 19.80 -1.02
N LEU A 57 -4.47 18.74 -1.57
CA LEU A 57 -3.81 17.43 -1.69
C LEU A 57 -2.60 17.46 -2.63
N MET A 58 -2.61 18.32 -3.65
CA MET A 58 -1.49 18.48 -4.58
C MET A 58 -0.25 19.11 -3.95
N GLU A 59 -0.38 19.79 -2.81
CA GLU A 59 0.77 20.30 -2.05
C GLU A 59 1.61 19.14 -1.47
N HIS A 60 0.95 18.01 -1.19
CA HIS A 60 1.57 16.79 -0.68
C HIS A 60 1.87 15.77 -1.79
N LEU A 61 1.07 15.74 -2.85
CA LEU A 61 1.22 14.88 -4.02
C LEU A 61 1.34 15.73 -5.30
N PRO A 62 2.54 16.25 -5.63
CA PRO A 62 2.69 17.22 -6.72
C PRO A 62 2.48 16.64 -8.12
N GLY A 63 2.55 15.32 -8.28
CA GLY A 63 2.37 14.64 -9.55
C GLY A 63 2.90 13.21 -9.55
N PRO A 64 2.79 12.48 -10.67
CA PRO A 64 3.33 11.13 -10.81
C PRO A 64 4.83 11.03 -10.59
N ASP A 65 5.25 9.90 -10.05
CA ASP A 65 6.66 9.54 -9.86
C ASP A 65 6.91 8.20 -10.55
N PHE A 66 7.46 8.26 -11.76
CA PHE A 66 7.66 7.07 -12.57
C PHE A 66 8.92 6.32 -12.12
N PRO A 67 8.89 4.97 -12.10
CA PRO A 67 10.04 4.18 -11.68
C PRO A 67 11.28 4.38 -12.59
N THR A 68 11.07 4.86 -13.82
CA THR A 68 12.12 5.18 -14.81
C THR A 68 12.67 6.61 -14.70
N GLY A 69 12.17 7.41 -13.75
CA GLY A 69 12.55 8.82 -13.60
C GLY A 69 11.97 9.68 -14.72
N ALA A 70 12.85 10.30 -15.50
CA ALA A 70 12.57 11.21 -16.59
C ALA A 70 11.93 12.54 -16.16
N LEU A 71 11.68 13.41 -17.13
CA LEU A 71 11.14 14.75 -16.93
C LEU A 71 9.64 14.77 -17.25
N ILE A 72 8.85 15.42 -16.42
CA ILE A 72 7.44 15.73 -16.71
C ILE A 72 7.35 17.18 -17.22
N LEU A 73 6.77 17.33 -18.42
CA LEU A 73 6.67 18.63 -19.07
C LEU A 73 5.32 19.31 -18.77
N GLY A 74 5.36 20.24 -17.82
CA GLY A 74 4.23 21.09 -17.46
C GLY A 74 3.27 20.43 -16.46
N ARG A 75 2.49 21.26 -15.75
CA ARG A 75 1.63 20.81 -14.66
C ARG A 75 0.15 20.72 -15.00
N SER A 76 -0.31 21.36 -16.08
CA SER A 76 -1.75 21.41 -16.42
C SER A 76 -2.35 20.02 -16.57
N GLY A 77 -1.66 19.11 -17.25
CA GLY A 77 -2.14 17.73 -17.42
C GLY A 77 -2.22 16.92 -16.13
N ILE A 78 -1.42 17.27 -15.11
CA ILE A 78 -1.51 16.69 -13.77
C ILE A 78 -2.74 17.23 -13.05
N VAL A 79 -2.96 18.55 -13.10
CA VAL A 79 -4.12 19.21 -12.49
C VAL A 79 -5.41 18.64 -13.06
N ASP A 80 -5.52 18.51 -14.39
CA ASP A 80 -6.69 17.92 -15.06
C ASP A 80 -6.89 16.46 -14.59
N ALA A 81 -5.81 15.67 -14.59
CA ALA A 81 -5.84 14.27 -14.15
C ALA A 81 -6.32 14.12 -12.71
N TYR A 82 -5.85 14.95 -11.79
CA TYR A 82 -6.24 14.89 -10.40
C TYR A 82 -7.61 15.51 -10.12
N SER A 83 -8.08 16.44 -10.93
CA SER A 83 -9.38 17.10 -10.73
C SER A 83 -10.54 16.30 -11.34
N GLU A 84 -10.32 15.69 -12.52
CA GLU A 84 -11.36 15.02 -13.30
C GLU A 84 -11.14 13.52 -13.46
N GLY A 85 -9.99 12.99 -13.04
CA GLY A 85 -9.58 11.61 -13.31
C GLY A 85 -9.09 11.40 -14.75
N ARG A 86 -8.97 12.46 -15.54
CA ARG A 86 -8.54 12.42 -16.95
C ARG A 86 -7.55 13.53 -17.23
N GLY A 87 -6.45 13.20 -17.89
CA GLY A 87 -5.42 14.18 -18.17
C GLY A 87 -4.33 13.62 -19.07
N THR A 88 -3.43 14.50 -19.51
CA THR A 88 -2.39 14.15 -20.48
C THR A 88 -1.04 14.63 -19.96
N ILE A 89 -0.19 13.69 -19.57
CA ILE A 89 1.11 13.99 -18.96
C ILE A 89 2.20 13.76 -19.99
N ARG A 90 2.91 14.81 -20.36
CA ARG A 90 4.04 14.71 -21.30
C ARG A 90 5.30 14.34 -20.55
N MET A 91 5.98 13.30 -21.01
CA MET A 91 7.22 12.82 -20.41
C MET A 91 8.35 12.98 -21.42
N ARG A 92 9.54 13.37 -20.95
CA ARG A 92 10.74 13.53 -21.77
C ARG A 92 11.93 12.85 -21.11
N ALA A 93 12.71 12.14 -21.91
CA ALA A 93 13.95 11.53 -21.48
C ALA A 93 14.91 12.57 -20.86
N ARG A 94 15.64 12.16 -19.82
CA ARG A 94 16.74 12.99 -19.29
C ARG A 94 17.94 12.83 -20.21
N THR A 95 18.41 13.96 -20.73
CA THR A 95 19.50 13.99 -21.70
C THR A 95 20.55 15.00 -21.32
N ASP A 96 21.82 14.66 -21.56
CA ASP A 96 22.96 15.56 -21.46
C ASP A 96 23.74 15.60 -22.78
N ILE A 97 24.51 16.66 -22.98
CA ILE A 97 25.35 16.85 -24.17
C ILE A 97 26.81 16.81 -23.75
N GLU A 98 27.52 15.78 -24.18
CA GLU A 98 28.97 15.66 -23.99
C GLU A 98 29.69 16.20 -25.24
N GLU A 99 30.50 17.26 -25.08
CA GLU A 99 31.38 17.77 -26.15
C GLU A 99 32.68 16.98 -26.20
N GLY A 100 32.87 16.19 -27.26
CA GLY A 100 34.11 15.45 -27.50
C GLY A 100 35.10 16.22 -28.38
N PRO A 101 36.39 15.79 -28.43
CA PRO A 101 37.42 16.44 -29.25
C PRO A 101 37.17 16.43 -30.77
N ARG A 102 36.33 15.49 -31.24
CA ARG A 102 35.99 15.30 -32.67
C ARG A 102 34.51 15.40 -32.96
N ASN A 103 33.66 14.95 -32.04
CA ASN A 103 32.22 14.91 -32.20
C ASN A 103 31.51 15.12 -30.86
N SER A 104 30.33 15.72 -30.93
CA SER A 104 29.42 15.84 -29.78
C SER A 104 28.59 14.56 -29.65
N ARG A 105 28.18 14.26 -28.42
CA ARG A 105 27.35 13.10 -28.08
C ARG A 105 26.15 13.57 -27.28
N ILE A 106 24.99 12.99 -27.58
CA ILE A 106 23.79 13.11 -26.75
C ILE A 106 23.73 11.85 -25.89
N ILE A 107 23.73 12.03 -24.58
CA ILE A 107 23.66 10.96 -23.61
C ILE A 107 22.25 10.94 -23.02
N VAL A 108 21.57 9.80 -23.10
CA VAL A 108 20.25 9.60 -22.51
C VAL A 108 20.42 8.76 -21.25
N SER A 109 20.10 9.33 -20.09
CA SER A 109 20.28 8.69 -18.77
C SER A 109 19.00 8.15 -18.16
N GLU A 110 17.84 8.68 -18.55
CA GLU A 110 16.52 8.24 -18.09
C GLU A 110 15.53 8.28 -19.24
N LEU A 111 14.57 7.33 -19.26
CA LEU A 111 13.59 7.19 -20.33
C LEU A 111 12.17 7.44 -19.83
N PRO A 112 11.28 7.98 -20.68
CA PRO A 112 9.86 8.05 -20.38
C PRO A 112 9.30 6.69 -19.97
N TYR A 113 8.31 6.68 -19.09
CA TYR A 113 7.69 5.44 -18.63
C TYR A 113 7.16 4.62 -19.82
N GLN A 114 7.43 3.32 -19.81
CA GLN A 114 7.10 2.34 -20.87
C GLN A 114 7.84 2.53 -22.20
N ALA A 115 8.77 3.48 -22.32
CA ALA A 115 9.62 3.59 -23.50
C ALA A 115 10.73 2.53 -23.49
N SER A 116 10.92 1.85 -24.63
CA SER A 116 11.95 0.82 -24.79
C SER A 116 13.23 1.41 -25.42
N PRO A 117 14.43 1.18 -24.83
CA PRO A 117 15.71 1.54 -25.43
C PRO A 117 15.84 1.04 -26.87
N ASN A 118 15.50 -0.24 -27.10
CA ASN A 118 15.59 -0.87 -28.41
C ASN A 118 14.67 -0.19 -29.43
N GLN A 119 13.43 0.10 -29.04
CA GLN A 119 12.48 0.78 -29.93
C GLN A 119 12.96 2.19 -30.30
N ILE A 120 13.54 2.91 -29.34
CA ILE A 120 14.13 4.23 -29.59
C ILE A 120 15.28 4.13 -30.58
N MET A 121 16.23 3.21 -30.37
CA MET A 121 17.38 3.04 -31.26
C MET A 121 16.98 2.62 -32.68
N VAL A 122 16.05 1.67 -32.82
CA VAL A 122 15.52 1.27 -34.14
C VAL A 122 14.89 2.48 -34.83
N LYS A 123 14.04 3.24 -34.13
CA LYS A 123 13.40 4.42 -34.70
C LYS A 123 14.41 5.49 -35.11
N ILE A 124 15.49 5.67 -34.35
CA ILE A 124 16.57 6.60 -34.71
C ILE A 124 17.26 6.14 -35.99
N ARG A 125 17.60 4.85 -36.12
CA ARG A 125 18.22 4.31 -37.34
C ARG A 125 17.31 4.49 -38.55
N ASP A 126 16.03 4.18 -38.42
CA ASP A 126 15.05 4.38 -39.49
C ASP A 126 15.00 5.84 -39.97
N LEU A 127 15.02 6.81 -39.03
CA LEU A 127 15.01 8.24 -39.35
C LEU A 127 16.31 8.72 -40.01
N VAL A 128 17.44 8.07 -39.73
CA VAL A 128 18.73 8.36 -40.37
C VAL A 128 18.78 7.75 -41.78
N ASP A 129 18.34 6.50 -41.93
CA ASP A 129 18.31 5.79 -43.21
C ASP A 129 17.34 6.44 -44.20
N SER A 130 16.19 6.92 -43.73
CA SER A 130 15.22 7.67 -44.53
C SER A 130 15.64 9.11 -44.83
N ARG A 131 16.76 9.59 -44.26
CA ARG A 131 17.26 10.97 -44.31
C ARG A 131 16.28 12.01 -43.73
N GLU A 132 15.38 11.60 -42.84
CA GLU A 132 14.53 12.53 -42.10
C GLU A 132 15.29 13.28 -41.00
N ILE A 133 16.33 12.65 -40.44
CA ILE A 133 17.28 13.27 -39.52
C ILE A 133 18.69 13.05 -40.04
N GLU A 134 19.39 14.14 -40.36
CA GLU A 134 20.80 14.12 -40.72
C GLU A 134 21.69 14.52 -39.52
N GLY A 135 22.97 14.17 -39.59
CA GLY A 135 23.96 14.56 -38.58
C GLY A 135 24.14 13.58 -37.42
N ILE A 136 23.44 12.45 -37.40
CA ILE A 136 23.73 11.33 -36.48
C ILE A 136 24.75 10.39 -37.16
N ALA A 137 25.81 10.05 -36.44
CA ALA A 137 26.85 9.13 -36.90
C ALA A 137 26.58 7.69 -36.43
N ASP A 138 26.15 7.52 -35.17
CA ASP A 138 25.90 6.21 -34.58
C ASP A 138 24.96 6.30 -33.36
N VAL A 139 24.32 5.19 -33.01
CA VAL A 139 23.51 5.03 -31.80
C VAL A 139 23.78 3.69 -31.12
N ASN A 140 24.24 3.75 -29.87
CA ASN A 140 24.61 2.59 -29.07
C ASN A 140 23.93 2.61 -27.70
N ASP A 141 23.62 1.42 -27.20
CA ASP A 141 23.20 1.21 -25.81
C ASP A 141 24.42 0.81 -24.98
N GLU A 142 24.88 1.72 -24.12
CA GLU A 142 25.95 1.51 -23.15
C GLU A 142 25.39 1.25 -21.74
N SER A 143 24.11 0.89 -21.63
CA SER A 143 23.47 0.61 -20.33
C SER A 143 24.15 -0.58 -19.63
N ALA A 144 24.45 -0.40 -18.34
CA ALA A 144 25.10 -1.42 -17.52
C ALA A 144 24.55 -1.38 -16.08
N GLN A 145 24.47 -2.55 -15.44
CA GLN A 145 24.05 -2.68 -14.03
C GLN A 145 22.71 -1.99 -13.69
N GLY A 146 21.78 -1.94 -14.64
CA GLY A 146 20.48 -1.29 -14.46
C GLY A 146 20.49 0.24 -14.60
N MET A 147 21.65 0.85 -14.90
CA MET A 147 21.75 2.26 -15.25
C MET A 147 21.59 2.43 -16.76
N THR A 148 20.60 3.22 -17.17
CA THR A 148 20.38 3.52 -18.59
C THR A 148 21.44 4.49 -19.10
N ARG A 149 22.06 4.16 -20.24
CA ARG A 149 22.98 5.04 -20.95
C ARG A 149 22.91 4.78 -22.46
N ILE A 150 22.02 5.47 -23.16
CA ILE A 150 21.99 5.45 -24.62
C ILE A 150 22.86 6.59 -25.14
N VAL A 151 23.82 6.27 -26.01
CA VAL A 151 24.78 7.23 -26.57
C VAL A 151 24.48 7.43 -28.04
N ILE A 152 24.09 8.65 -28.40
CA ILE A 152 23.85 9.07 -29.77
C ILE A 152 25.04 9.93 -30.19
N THR A 153 25.91 9.37 -31.03
CA THR A 153 27.11 10.04 -31.51
C THR A 153 26.76 10.85 -32.75
N LEU A 154 27.13 12.14 -32.78
CA LEU A 154 26.84 13.02 -33.90
C LEU A 154 28.01 13.08 -34.91
N LYS A 155 27.72 13.48 -36.14
CA LYS A 155 28.72 13.82 -37.15
C LYS A 155 29.40 15.14 -36.75
N ARG A 156 30.60 15.38 -37.29
CA ARG A 156 31.33 16.63 -37.08
C ARG A 156 30.47 17.82 -37.53
N ASP A 157 30.45 18.88 -36.71
CA ASP A 157 29.72 20.14 -36.95
C ASP A 157 28.19 20.01 -37.07
N ALA A 158 27.62 18.87 -36.65
CA ALA A 158 26.17 18.67 -36.65
C ALA A 158 25.47 19.55 -35.57
N PRO A 159 24.32 20.16 -35.86
CA PRO A 159 23.63 21.05 -34.92
C PRO A 159 22.93 20.25 -33.80
N THR A 160 23.65 19.99 -32.70
CA THR A 160 23.22 19.11 -31.58
C THR A 160 21.81 19.42 -31.06
N LEU A 161 21.51 20.69 -30.75
CA LEU A 161 20.20 21.08 -30.21
C LEU A 161 19.06 20.88 -31.22
N VAL A 162 19.32 21.05 -32.52
CA VAL A 162 18.32 20.82 -33.57
C VAL A 162 18.03 19.32 -33.70
N ILE A 163 19.07 18.49 -33.66
CA ILE A 163 18.92 17.03 -33.71
C ILE A 163 18.17 16.55 -32.47
N LEU A 164 18.57 16.97 -31.27
CA LEU A 164 17.90 16.61 -30.01
C LEU A 164 16.40 16.97 -30.02
N ASN A 165 16.05 18.17 -30.49
CA ASN A 165 14.65 18.57 -30.63
C ASN A 165 13.88 17.73 -31.66
N ASN A 166 14.51 17.33 -32.76
CA ASN A 166 13.89 16.42 -33.73
C ASN A 166 13.70 15.02 -33.15
N LEU A 167 14.68 14.52 -32.38
CA LEU A 167 14.60 13.24 -31.68
C LEU A 167 13.42 13.23 -30.70
N PHE A 168 13.24 14.29 -29.89
CA PHE A 168 12.06 14.40 -29.02
C PHE A 168 10.74 14.40 -29.80
N LYS A 169 10.69 15.01 -30.99
CA LYS A 169 9.45 15.09 -31.78
C LYS A 169 9.11 13.79 -32.51
N ARG A 170 10.10 12.97 -32.87
CA ARG A 170 9.94 11.85 -33.81
C ARG A 170 10.25 10.48 -33.22
N THR A 171 10.67 10.42 -31.95
CA THR A 171 11.02 9.17 -31.28
C THR A 171 10.37 9.09 -29.89
N PRO A 172 10.30 7.89 -29.27
CA PRO A 172 9.84 7.74 -27.89
C PRO A 172 10.76 8.36 -26.82
N LEU A 173 11.78 9.15 -27.19
CA LEU A 173 12.50 10.00 -26.22
C LEU A 173 11.61 11.08 -25.60
N GLN A 174 10.47 11.39 -26.22
CA GLN A 174 9.39 12.11 -25.58
C GLN A 174 8.07 11.42 -25.91
N THR A 175 7.30 11.10 -24.87
CA THR A 175 6.00 10.42 -25.02
C THR A 175 4.96 11.13 -24.17
N THR A 176 3.75 10.57 -24.17
CA THR A 176 2.63 11.09 -23.42
C THR A 176 1.95 9.95 -22.70
N PHE A 177 1.67 10.14 -21.42
CA PHE A 177 0.85 9.25 -20.61
C PHE A 177 -0.57 9.83 -20.53
N SER A 178 -1.53 9.14 -21.12
CA SER A 178 -2.94 9.54 -21.09
C SER A 178 -3.61 8.97 -19.85
N VAL A 179 -3.79 9.79 -18.82
CA VAL A 179 -4.43 9.39 -17.57
C VAL A 179 -5.93 9.16 -17.79
N ASN A 180 -6.42 8.03 -17.32
CA ASN A 180 -7.84 7.71 -17.21
C ASN A 180 -8.06 6.87 -15.94
N ALA A 181 -8.35 7.54 -14.84
CA ALA A 181 -8.47 6.95 -13.52
C ALA A 181 -9.84 6.31 -13.31
N VAL A 182 -10.01 5.13 -13.89
CA VAL A 182 -11.22 4.31 -13.72
C VAL A 182 -10.92 3.16 -12.76
N ALA A 183 -11.74 3.03 -11.72
CA ALA A 183 -11.67 1.92 -10.76
C ALA A 183 -13.08 1.42 -10.42
N LEU A 184 -13.17 0.21 -9.89
CA LEU A 184 -14.42 -0.32 -9.35
C LEU A 184 -14.60 0.17 -7.92
N VAL A 185 -15.72 0.87 -7.66
CA VAL A 185 -16.18 1.22 -6.32
C VAL A 185 -17.50 0.53 -6.12
N ASP A 186 -17.57 -0.38 -5.15
CA ASP A 186 -18.73 -1.25 -4.90
C ASP A 186 -19.16 -2.03 -6.14
N GLY A 187 -18.18 -2.55 -6.90
CA GLY A 187 -18.39 -3.30 -8.14
C GLY A 187 -18.80 -2.45 -9.34
N ILE A 188 -18.97 -1.13 -9.18
CA ILE A 188 -19.38 -0.23 -10.26
C ILE A 188 -18.16 0.54 -10.78
N PRO A 189 -17.90 0.55 -12.09
CA PRO A 189 -16.81 1.34 -12.67
C PRO A 189 -17.11 2.83 -12.56
N ARG A 190 -16.19 3.57 -11.93
CA ARG A 190 -16.27 5.02 -11.75
C ARG A 190 -14.99 5.68 -12.22
N THR A 191 -15.11 6.83 -12.89
CA THR A 191 -13.97 7.75 -13.06
C THR A 191 -13.81 8.53 -11.77
N LEU A 192 -12.63 8.47 -11.16
CA LEU A 192 -12.34 9.08 -9.87
C LEU A 192 -11.27 10.16 -10.03
N ASN A 193 -11.47 11.26 -9.33
CA ASN A 193 -10.42 12.27 -9.15
C ASN A 193 -9.50 11.86 -7.99
N LEU A 194 -8.44 12.63 -7.71
CA LEU A 194 -7.44 12.30 -6.68
C LEU A 194 -8.09 12.08 -5.31
N ARG A 195 -8.95 13.02 -4.90
CA ARG A 195 -9.67 12.93 -3.64
C ARG A 195 -10.53 11.66 -3.57
N GLY A 196 -11.31 11.36 -4.61
CA GLY A 196 -12.14 10.16 -4.65
C GLY A 196 -11.35 8.85 -4.56
N LEU A 197 -10.12 8.81 -5.09
CA LEU A 197 -9.22 7.66 -4.93
C LEU A 197 -8.75 7.51 -3.47
N LEU A 198 -8.38 8.62 -2.80
CA LEU A 198 -7.94 8.61 -1.41
C LEU A 198 -9.10 8.33 -0.44
N ASP A 199 -10.28 8.92 -0.66
CA ASP A 199 -11.49 8.66 0.13
C ASP A 199 -11.89 7.18 0.07
N ALA A 200 -11.83 6.57 -1.11
CA ALA A 200 -12.08 5.13 -1.28
C ALA A 200 -11.07 4.27 -0.51
N TYR A 201 -9.79 4.67 -0.51
CA TYR A 201 -8.74 4.00 0.25
C TYR A 201 -8.96 4.11 1.77
N ILE A 202 -9.23 5.32 2.27
CA ILE A 202 -9.49 5.58 3.69
C ILE A 202 -10.70 4.78 4.15
N SER A 203 -11.80 4.81 3.39
CA SER A 203 -13.02 4.04 3.69
C SER A 203 -12.75 2.54 3.80
N HIS A 204 -11.97 1.99 2.87
CA HIS A 204 -11.53 0.59 2.92
C HIS A 204 -10.68 0.30 4.16
N GLN A 205 -9.74 1.19 4.50
CA GLN A 205 -8.93 1.01 5.71
C GLN A 205 -9.75 1.06 6.99
N VAL A 206 -10.75 1.94 7.08
CA VAL A 206 -11.66 1.99 8.24
C VAL A 206 -12.38 0.66 8.44
N ASP A 207 -12.93 0.06 7.36
CA ASP A 207 -13.58 -1.26 7.42
C ASP A 207 -12.58 -2.37 7.82
N VAL A 208 -11.40 -2.39 7.20
CA VAL A 208 -10.33 -3.37 7.54
C VAL A 208 -9.92 -3.26 9.01
N LEU A 209 -9.70 -2.05 9.51
CA LEU A 209 -9.28 -1.80 10.89
C LEU A 209 -10.40 -2.15 11.88
N ARG A 210 -11.65 -1.85 11.55
CA ARG A 210 -12.82 -2.23 12.35
C ARG A 210 -12.93 -3.75 12.46
N ARG A 211 -12.98 -4.47 11.32
CA ARG A 211 -13.06 -5.95 11.31
C ARG A 211 -11.89 -6.61 12.04
N ARG A 212 -10.67 -6.08 11.86
CA ARG A 212 -9.49 -6.57 12.58
C ARG A 212 -9.62 -6.38 14.08
N SER A 213 -10.12 -5.23 14.52
CA SER A 213 -10.28 -4.90 15.93
C SER A 213 -11.41 -5.71 16.57
N GLU A 214 -12.52 -5.92 15.87
CA GLU A 214 -13.62 -6.82 16.28
C GLU A 214 -13.13 -8.25 16.45
N HIS A 215 -12.39 -8.77 15.47
CA HIS A 215 -11.83 -10.13 15.55
C HIS A 215 -10.86 -10.29 16.74
N ARG A 216 -10.01 -9.30 16.97
CA ARG A 216 -9.09 -9.29 18.13
C ARG A 216 -9.86 -9.19 19.45
N LEU A 217 -10.92 -8.38 19.51
CA LEU A 217 -11.75 -8.20 20.69
C LEU A 217 -12.50 -9.49 21.04
N GLU A 218 -13.09 -10.15 20.06
CA GLU A 218 -13.77 -11.43 20.25
C GLU A 218 -12.80 -12.49 20.81
N LYS A 219 -11.61 -12.59 20.23
CA LYS A 219 -10.57 -13.52 20.70
C LYS A 219 -10.11 -13.18 22.12
N ALA A 220 -9.86 -11.90 22.41
CA ALA A 220 -9.43 -11.46 23.73
C ALA A 220 -10.50 -11.72 24.80
N ARG A 221 -11.78 -11.44 24.51
CA ARG A 221 -12.91 -11.75 25.41
C ARG A 221 -13.06 -13.25 25.65
N ALA A 222 -12.96 -14.07 24.62
CA ALA A 222 -13.01 -15.53 24.76
C ALA A 222 -11.89 -16.06 25.66
N GLU A 223 -10.67 -15.54 25.49
CA GLU A 223 -9.52 -15.92 26.32
C GLU A 223 -9.64 -15.39 27.75
N ALA A 224 -10.15 -14.17 27.93
CA ALA A 224 -10.40 -13.58 29.26
C ALA A 224 -11.42 -14.42 30.03
N HIS A 225 -12.54 -14.79 29.39
CA HIS A 225 -13.58 -15.64 29.97
C HIS A 225 -13.01 -16.98 30.48
N ILE A 226 -12.15 -17.62 29.70
CA ILE A 226 -11.48 -18.87 30.12
C ILE A 226 -10.53 -18.61 31.31
N THR A 227 -9.72 -17.55 31.22
CA THR A 227 -8.71 -17.20 32.23
C THR A 227 -9.36 -16.86 33.58
N GLU A 228 -10.47 -16.12 33.56
CA GLU A 228 -11.32 -15.83 34.73
C GLU A 228 -11.88 -17.10 35.37
N GLY A 229 -12.38 -18.04 34.55
CA GLY A 229 -12.86 -19.33 35.03
C GLY A 229 -11.76 -20.15 35.71
N LEU A 230 -10.55 -20.19 35.13
CA LEU A 230 -9.41 -20.87 35.73
C LEU A 230 -8.97 -20.23 37.05
N LEU A 231 -8.91 -18.90 37.13
CA LEU A 231 -8.56 -18.19 38.36
C LEU A 231 -9.61 -18.41 39.47
N THR A 232 -10.89 -18.40 39.11
CA THR A 232 -12.00 -18.67 40.02
C THR A 232 -11.91 -20.12 40.54
N ALA A 233 -11.68 -21.10 39.66
CA ALA A 233 -11.49 -22.50 40.05
C ALA A 233 -10.26 -22.70 40.95
N LEU A 234 -9.16 -21.97 40.70
CA LEU A 234 -7.97 -21.96 41.58
C LEU A 234 -8.26 -21.33 42.96
N GLY A 235 -9.23 -20.42 43.05
CA GLY A 235 -9.68 -19.83 44.31
C GLY A 235 -10.40 -20.82 45.23
N SER A 236 -11.09 -21.81 44.65
CA SER A 236 -11.82 -22.87 45.35
C SER A 236 -11.34 -24.27 44.92
N ILE A 237 -10.01 -24.46 44.85
CA ILE A 237 -9.43 -25.63 44.19
C ILE A 237 -9.76 -26.95 44.89
N ASP A 238 -9.86 -26.95 46.22
CA ASP A 238 -10.15 -28.16 46.98
C ASP A 238 -11.56 -28.69 46.67
N ASP A 239 -12.55 -27.78 46.56
CA ASP A 239 -13.93 -28.11 46.18
C ASP A 239 -14.00 -28.63 44.75
N VAL A 240 -13.30 -27.96 43.82
CA VAL A 240 -13.21 -28.37 42.42
C VAL A 240 -12.59 -29.77 42.28
N ILE A 241 -11.51 -30.06 43.01
CA ILE A 241 -10.87 -31.39 43.01
C ILE A 241 -11.81 -32.44 43.63
N ALA A 242 -12.51 -32.11 44.71
CA ALA A 242 -13.45 -33.01 45.36
C ALA A 242 -14.60 -33.39 44.40
N LEU A 243 -15.17 -32.40 43.69
CA LEU A 243 -16.20 -32.60 42.68
C LEU A 243 -15.72 -33.50 41.54
N ILE A 244 -14.54 -33.21 40.99
CA ILE A 244 -13.98 -33.98 39.87
C ILE A 244 -13.72 -35.44 40.31
N ARG A 245 -13.15 -35.65 41.51
CA ARG A 245 -12.88 -36.99 42.05
C ARG A 245 -14.15 -37.77 42.37
N GLY A 246 -15.22 -37.08 42.75
CA GLY A 246 -16.54 -37.68 43.02
C GLY A 246 -17.34 -38.01 41.76
N SER A 247 -16.93 -37.49 40.60
CA SER A 247 -17.63 -37.69 39.33
C SER A 247 -17.24 -39.01 38.67
N THR A 248 -18.21 -39.67 38.02
CA THR A 248 -18.00 -40.98 37.37
C THR A 248 -17.19 -40.87 36.07
N ASP A 249 -17.38 -39.78 35.32
CA ASP A 249 -16.71 -39.52 34.06
C ASP A 249 -16.54 -38.01 33.82
N ARG A 250 -15.93 -37.66 32.68
CA ARG A 250 -15.71 -36.26 32.29
C ARG A 250 -17.02 -35.49 32.07
N ALA A 251 -18.07 -36.16 31.58
CA ALA A 251 -19.35 -35.51 31.31
C ALA A 251 -20.03 -35.10 32.62
N GLY A 252 -20.06 -35.99 33.62
CA GLY A 252 -20.57 -35.69 34.95
C GLY A 252 -19.75 -34.63 35.70
N ALA A 253 -18.41 -34.67 35.59
CA ALA A 253 -17.57 -33.64 36.17
C ALA A 253 -17.83 -32.25 35.55
N ARG A 254 -18.01 -32.21 34.23
CA ARG A 254 -18.34 -30.98 33.51
C ARG A 254 -19.70 -30.44 33.93
N GLU A 255 -20.73 -31.29 33.99
CA GLU A 255 -22.06 -30.90 34.44
C GLU A 255 -22.03 -30.36 35.88
N GLY A 256 -21.29 -31.02 36.78
CA GLY A 256 -21.12 -30.56 38.16
C GLY A 256 -20.41 -29.21 38.29
N LEU A 257 -19.42 -28.92 37.43
CA LEU A 257 -18.77 -27.60 37.40
C LEU A 257 -19.71 -26.49 36.88
N MET A 258 -20.67 -26.85 36.04
CA MET A 258 -21.62 -25.89 35.45
C MET A 258 -22.79 -25.56 36.40
N THR A 259 -23.10 -26.42 37.36
CA THR A 259 -24.19 -26.18 38.32
C THR A 259 -23.74 -25.36 39.53
N GLU A 260 -24.71 -24.81 40.28
CA GLU A 260 -24.46 -24.15 41.56
C GLU A 260 -23.82 -25.11 42.57
N PRO A 261 -22.84 -24.69 43.37
CA PRO A 261 -22.43 -23.29 43.60
C PRO A 261 -21.34 -22.76 42.65
N HIS A 262 -20.89 -23.54 41.66
CA HIS A 262 -19.73 -23.19 40.83
C HIS A 262 -20.10 -22.34 39.61
N GLY A 263 -21.18 -22.68 38.90
CA GLY A 263 -21.77 -21.83 37.86
C GLY A 263 -20.86 -21.56 36.64
N PHE A 264 -19.88 -22.42 36.34
CA PHE A 264 -18.97 -22.21 35.21
C PHE A 264 -19.68 -22.40 33.86
N SER A 265 -19.27 -21.67 32.82
CA SER A 265 -19.74 -21.97 31.47
C SER A 265 -19.19 -23.31 30.97
N GLU A 266 -19.81 -23.92 29.97
CA GLU A 266 -19.32 -25.19 29.39
C GLU A 266 -17.87 -25.08 28.92
N VAL A 267 -17.50 -23.95 28.30
CA VAL A 267 -16.13 -23.69 27.84
C VAL A 267 -15.16 -23.61 29.03
N GLN A 268 -15.51 -22.85 30.08
CA GLN A 268 -14.70 -22.78 31.29
C GLN A 268 -14.54 -24.14 31.96
N ALA A 269 -15.64 -24.88 32.15
CA ALA A 269 -15.63 -26.21 32.76
C ALA A 269 -14.71 -27.17 31.99
N ASN A 270 -14.77 -27.19 30.66
CA ASN A 270 -13.85 -27.99 29.85
C ASN A 270 -12.38 -27.59 30.08
N HIS A 271 -12.07 -26.29 30.08
CA HIS A 271 -10.71 -25.81 30.32
C HIS A 271 -10.21 -26.09 31.75
N ILE A 272 -11.09 -26.08 32.75
CA ILE A 272 -10.77 -26.47 34.13
C ILE A 272 -10.43 -27.96 34.19
N LEU A 273 -11.22 -28.81 33.52
CA LEU A 273 -10.95 -30.25 33.45
C LEU A 273 -9.65 -30.59 32.72
N ASP A 274 -9.23 -29.75 31.76
CA ASP A 274 -7.96 -29.86 31.04
C ASP A 274 -6.79 -29.16 31.74
N MET A 275 -7.02 -28.56 32.91
CA MET A 275 -5.99 -27.82 33.63
C MET A 275 -4.86 -28.74 34.10
N GLN A 276 -3.62 -28.41 33.72
CA GLN A 276 -2.44 -29.12 34.18
C GLN A 276 -2.13 -28.79 35.64
N LEU A 277 -1.76 -29.80 36.45
CA LEU A 277 -1.44 -29.64 37.88
C LEU A 277 -0.36 -28.59 38.17
N VAL A 278 0.56 -28.32 37.24
CA VAL A 278 1.58 -27.27 37.38
C VAL A 278 0.97 -25.86 37.54
N ARG A 279 -0.24 -25.63 37.01
CA ARG A 279 -0.96 -24.36 37.13
C ARG A 279 -1.44 -24.08 38.56
N LEU A 280 -1.49 -25.09 39.42
CA LEU A 280 -1.82 -24.96 40.85
C LEU A 280 -0.70 -24.28 41.66
N THR A 281 0.51 -24.19 41.10
CA THR A 281 1.62 -23.50 41.77
C THR A 281 1.34 -22.00 41.88
N ARG A 282 1.96 -21.35 42.88
CA ARG A 282 1.89 -19.89 43.04
C ARG A 282 2.27 -19.15 41.74
N LEU A 283 3.31 -19.63 41.06
CA LEU A 283 3.76 -19.06 39.79
C LEU A 283 2.71 -19.25 38.67
N GLY A 284 2.10 -20.43 38.58
CA GLY A 284 1.04 -20.71 37.61
C GLY A 284 -0.17 -19.80 37.77
N ARG A 285 -0.56 -19.53 39.03
CA ARG A 285 -1.61 -18.56 39.35
C ARG A 285 -1.21 -17.13 38.97
N SER A 286 -0.03 -16.66 39.37
CA SER A 286 0.42 -15.30 39.04
C SER A 286 0.48 -15.05 37.53
N ASN A 287 0.93 -16.04 36.75
CA ASN A 287 0.94 -15.94 35.29
C ASN A 287 -0.48 -15.77 34.70
N LEU A 288 -1.48 -16.44 35.29
CA LEU A 288 -2.89 -16.29 34.87
C LEU A 288 -3.45 -14.91 35.27
N GLU A 289 -3.12 -14.41 36.45
CA GLU A 289 -3.51 -13.07 36.92
C GLU A 289 -2.91 -11.98 36.01
N GLU A 290 -1.62 -12.09 35.67
CA GLU A 290 -0.95 -11.20 34.71
C GLU A 290 -1.56 -11.28 33.32
N ARG A 291 -1.87 -12.50 32.84
CA ARG A 291 -2.50 -12.68 31.53
C ARG A 291 -3.89 -12.06 31.48
N LEU A 292 -4.70 -12.24 32.52
CA LEU A 292 -6.02 -11.64 32.61
C LEU A 292 -5.92 -10.11 32.63
N ALA A 293 -5.00 -9.55 33.42
CA ALA A 293 -4.79 -8.10 33.47
C ALA A 293 -4.43 -7.54 32.08
N GLN A 294 -3.56 -8.21 31.32
CA GLN A 294 -3.24 -7.82 29.95
C GLN A 294 -4.47 -7.92 29.04
N LEU A 295 -5.24 -9.01 29.10
CA LEU A 295 -6.44 -9.19 28.29
C LEU A 295 -7.49 -8.11 28.56
N VAL A 296 -7.70 -7.73 29.82
CA VAL A 296 -8.62 -6.65 30.19
C VAL A 296 -8.15 -5.30 29.64
N ALA A 297 -6.85 -5.03 29.67
CA ALA A 297 -6.29 -3.83 29.05
C ALA A 297 -6.50 -3.82 27.53
N ASP A 298 -6.20 -4.94 26.86
CA ASP A 298 -6.39 -5.11 25.42
C ASP A 298 -7.88 -4.93 25.03
N ILE A 299 -8.80 -5.55 25.78
CA ILE A 299 -10.25 -5.44 25.58
C ILE A 299 -10.69 -3.99 25.70
N THR A 300 -10.26 -3.29 26.75
CA THR A 300 -10.62 -1.89 27.00
C THR A 300 -10.13 -0.99 25.86
N GLU A 301 -8.90 -1.20 25.39
CA GLU A 301 -8.34 -0.45 24.26
C GLU A 301 -9.12 -0.72 22.96
N LEU A 302 -9.39 -1.98 22.65
CA LEU A 302 -10.11 -2.39 21.44
C LEU A 302 -11.56 -1.90 21.43
N GLU A 303 -12.26 -1.97 22.57
CA GLU A 303 -13.60 -1.40 22.73
C GLU A 303 -13.59 0.11 22.49
N ALA A 304 -12.58 0.80 23.02
CA ALA A 304 -12.47 2.23 22.83
C ALA A 304 -12.15 2.60 21.38
N ILE A 305 -11.31 1.83 20.68
CA ILE A 305 -11.05 1.99 19.23
C ILE A 305 -12.36 1.78 18.44
N LEU A 306 -13.14 0.75 18.74
CA LEU A 306 -14.36 0.44 17.99
C LEU A 306 -15.50 1.44 18.22
N ALA A 307 -15.52 2.09 19.39
CA ALA A 307 -16.53 3.07 19.78
C ALA A 307 -16.34 4.45 19.15
N ASP A 308 -15.15 4.77 18.64
CA ASP A 308 -14.79 6.10 18.17
C ASP A 308 -14.05 6.03 16.82
N GLU A 309 -14.67 6.60 15.78
CA GLU A 309 -14.09 6.62 14.44
C GLU A 309 -12.79 7.43 14.38
N GLU A 310 -12.64 8.49 15.18
CA GLU A 310 -11.39 9.26 15.24
C GLU A 310 -10.23 8.40 15.75
N ARG A 311 -10.50 7.45 16.66
CA ARG A 311 -9.47 6.50 17.14
C ARG A 311 -9.06 5.50 16.08
N ILE A 312 -10.01 5.02 15.26
CA ILE A 312 -9.69 4.16 14.11
C ILE A 312 -8.80 4.92 13.14
N LEU A 313 -9.15 6.18 12.83
CA LEU A 313 -8.32 7.06 12.00
C LEU A 313 -6.95 7.32 12.64
N GLY A 314 -6.87 7.46 13.96
CA GLY A 314 -5.60 7.57 14.69
C GLY A 314 -4.70 6.33 14.50
N VAL A 315 -5.28 5.13 14.56
CA VAL A 315 -4.56 3.88 14.26
C VAL A 315 -4.11 3.84 12.80
N LEU A 316 -4.97 4.23 11.86
CA LEU A 316 -4.62 4.33 10.44
C LEU A 316 -3.42 5.26 10.23
N LYS A 317 -3.44 6.46 10.85
CA LYS A 317 -2.36 7.43 10.76
C LYS A 317 -1.04 6.88 11.28
N ALA A 318 -1.07 6.21 12.43
CA ALA A 318 0.12 5.60 13.02
C ALA A 318 0.73 4.53 12.10
N GLU A 319 -0.11 3.63 11.56
CA GLU A 319 0.35 2.57 10.66
C GLU A 319 0.87 3.11 9.31
N LEU A 320 0.21 4.12 8.73
CA LEU A 320 0.68 4.76 7.51
C LEU A 320 1.99 5.51 7.72
N SER A 321 2.13 6.22 8.85
CA SER A 321 3.37 6.94 9.18
C SER A 321 4.54 5.98 9.35
N GLU A 322 4.33 4.85 10.04
CA GLU A 322 5.35 3.80 10.17
C GLU A 322 5.79 3.26 8.79
N LEU A 323 4.83 3.02 7.90
CA LEU A 323 5.11 2.54 6.53
C LEU A 323 5.86 3.57 5.70
N ARG A 324 5.47 4.85 5.77
CA ARG A 324 6.19 5.95 5.12
C ARG A 324 7.64 5.99 5.62
N ASP A 325 7.84 6.05 6.93
CA ASP A 325 9.17 6.21 7.51
C ASP A 325 10.10 5.02 7.18
N ARG A 326 9.51 3.82 6.98
CA ARG A 326 10.25 2.61 6.62
C ARG A 326 10.52 2.44 5.12
N PHE A 327 9.61 2.87 4.25
CA PHE A 327 9.62 2.50 2.83
C PHE A 327 9.61 3.68 1.85
N ALA A 328 9.47 4.92 2.32
CA ALA A 328 9.55 6.08 1.45
C ALA A 328 10.92 6.16 0.78
N THR A 329 10.91 6.53 -0.50
CA THR A 329 12.12 6.72 -1.29
C THR A 329 12.09 8.10 -1.94
N PRO A 330 13.24 8.70 -2.27
CA PRO A 330 13.27 9.98 -2.96
C PRO A 330 12.54 9.91 -4.32
N ARG A 331 11.93 11.03 -4.70
CA ARG A 331 11.32 11.20 -6.02
C ARG A 331 12.35 10.97 -7.13
N ARG A 332 11.91 10.35 -8.22
CA ARG A 332 12.74 10.06 -9.41
C ARG A 332 12.37 10.97 -10.58
N SER A 333 11.08 11.20 -10.80
CA SER A 333 10.61 12.07 -11.88
C SER A 333 10.63 13.55 -11.48
N GLU A 334 11.26 14.38 -12.32
CA GLU A 334 11.35 15.83 -12.14
C GLU A 334 10.26 16.58 -12.93
#